data_AF-A0A7V9DKG9-F1
#
_entry.id   AF-A0A7V9DKG9-F1
#
_cell.length_a   1.000
_cell.length_b   1.000
_cell.length_c   1.000
_cell.angle_alpha   90.00
_cell.angle_beta   90.00
_cell.angle_gamma   90.00
#
_symmetry.space_group_name_H-M   'P 1'
#
loop_
_entity.id
_entity.type
_entity.pdbx_description
1 polymer ?
#
loop_
_entity_poly.entity_id
_entity_poly.type
_entity_poly.pdbx_seq_one_letter_code
_entity_poly.pdbx_strand_id
1 'polypeptide(L)'
;MAMGAPALVSAAIDLAGAFDRGGRLLVTGEGRALADARHVAVEFLHPVIVGKRALPAAVGDHRAGPDDIVMAIGYGGSSITGPVDIAIADHPVPDARHVIELPADDPFAAKEAALVSYHVMWELVHLFLDETVTDGGGAGGLDALYPMIYKSGSGSDGMVAAATASTEQKLAETASLRASSLADNETQIAAAAGVLTAAPTVFTFGNGGSATDAADLAWALGPKGWALSDDVATVTALANDVSFDVVFARQLATLARPGDAVVALSTSGTSTNVTAGVREAQRLGLATIGLAGYDGGEMASAGLDACCVVRSNSVHR
;
A
#
# COMPACT_ATOMS: atom_id res chain seq x y z
N MET A 1 -8.62 -3.60 -19.68
CA MET A 1 -7.46 -3.02 -18.98
C MET A 1 -6.43 -4.13 -18.82
N ALA A 2 -5.47 -4.24 -19.73
CA ALA A 2 -4.25 -4.97 -19.39
C ALA A 2 -3.31 -3.90 -18.83
N MET A 3 -3.21 -3.79 -17.50
CA MET A 3 -2.03 -3.13 -16.91
C MET A 3 -0.83 -3.79 -17.55
N GLY A 4 0.08 -3.01 -18.14
CA GLY A 4 1.12 -3.51 -19.03
C GLY A 4 2.11 -4.44 -18.32
N ALA A 5 1.75 -5.72 -18.17
CA ALA A 5 2.57 -6.72 -17.50
C ALA A 5 4.01 -6.77 -18.05
N PRO A 6 4.26 -6.64 -19.36
CA PRO A 6 5.62 -6.52 -19.88
C PRO A 6 6.39 -5.29 -19.37
N ALA A 7 5.72 -4.13 -19.25
CA ALA A 7 6.33 -2.91 -18.72
C ALA A 7 6.65 -3.03 -17.23
N LEU A 8 5.76 -3.66 -16.44
CA LEU A 8 6.01 -3.97 -15.02
C LEU A 8 7.21 -4.89 -14.84
N VAL A 9 7.29 -5.98 -15.62
CA VAL A 9 8.41 -6.92 -15.55
C VAL A 9 9.72 -6.26 -15.97
N SER A 10 9.71 -5.49 -17.06
CA SER A 10 10.88 -4.74 -17.54
C SER A 10 11.38 -3.73 -16.48
N ALA A 11 10.47 -2.96 -15.89
CA ALA A 11 10.80 -2.02 -14.83
C ALA A 11 11.35 -2.72 -13.57
N ALA A 12 10.79 -3.87 -13.20
CA ALA A 12 11.25 -4.65 -12.05
C ALA A 12 12.68 -5.20 -12.25
N ILE A 13 13.04 -5.61 -13.47
CA ILE A 13 14.41 -6.05 -13.81
C ILE A 13 15.40 -4.90 -13.66
N ASP A 14 15.08 -3.73 -14.21
CA ASP A 14 15.94 -2.54 -14.10
C ASP A 14 16.12 -2.13 -12.64
N LEU A 15 15.05 -2.17 -11.84
CA LEU A 15 15.07 -1.84 -10.42
C LEU A 15 15.84 -2.87 -9.59
N ALA A 16 15.68 -4.17 -9.86
CA ALA A 16 16.50 -5.22 -9.24
C ALA A 16 17.98 -5.01 -9.56
N GLY A 17 18.32 -4.73 -10.81
CA GLY A 17 19.69 -4.44 -11.23
C GLY A 17 20.26 -3.19 -10.57
N ALA A 18 19.44 -2.15 -10.35
CA ALA A 18 19.86 -0.96 -9.61
C ALA A 18 20.23 -1.30 -8.16
N PHE A 19 19.43 -2.11 -7.47
CA PHE A 19 19.75 -2.58 -6.12
C PHE A 19 21.04 -3.40 -6.06
N ASP A 20 21.29 -4.27 -7.04
CA ASP A 20 22.54 -5.06 -7.10
C ASP A 20 23.79 -4.17 -7.32
N ARG A 21 23.62 -2.98 -7.91
CA ARG A 21 24.68 -1.96 -8.01
C ARG A 21 24.79 -1.05 -6.77
N GLY A 22 23.95 -1.27 -5.75
CA GLY A 22 23.91 -0.44 -4.54
C GLY A 22 23.10 0.86 -4.70
N GLY A 23 22.32 0.97 -5.77
CA GLY A 23 21.36 2.04 -5.99
C GLY A 23 20.14 1.96 -5.06
N ARG A 24 19.34 3.01 -5.06
CA ARG A 24 18.15 3.18 -4.23
C ARG A 24 16.91 3.42 -5.09
N LEU A 25 15.74 3.13 -4.52
CA LEU A 25 14.45 3.54 -5.09
C LEU A 25 14.02 4.88 -4.49
N LEU A 26 13.86 5.89 -5.32
CA LEU A 26 13.37 7.21 -4.94
C LEU A 26 11.99 7.43 -5.52
N VAL A 27 10.97 7.59 -4.66
CA VAL A 27 9.58 7.64 -5.09
C VAL A 27 9.02 9.04 -4.93
N THR A 28 8.40 9.57 -5.98
CA THR A 28 7.80 10.90 -5.99
C THR A 28 6.31 10.83 -6.31
N GLY A 29 5.57 11.79 -5.76
CA GLY A 29 4.13 11.92 -5.96
C GLY A 29 3.63 13.17 -5.26
N GLU A 30 2.65 13.84 -5.87
CA GLU A 30 2.04 15.07 -5.34
C GLU A 30 0.57 14.85 -5.00
N GLY A 31 0.05 15.66 -4.06
CA GLY A 31 -1.33 15.57 -3.61
C GLY A 31 -1.67 14.16 -3.14
N ARG A 32 -2.64 13.53 -3.79
CA ARG A 32 -3.06 12.16 -3.49
C ARG A 32 -1.94 11.13 -3.66
N ALA A 33 -1.11 11.28 -4.70
CA ALA A 33 -0.05 10.31 -5.03
C ALA A 33 1.08 10.28 -4.00
N LEU A 34 1.17 11.26 -3.10
CA LEU A 34 2.15 11.24 -2.02
C LEU A 34 1.92 10.07 -1.05
N ALA A 35 0.66 9.67 -0.83
CA ALA A 35 0.35 8.50 -0.02
C ALA A 35 0.92 7.22 -0.66
N ASP A 36 0.77 7.05 -1.98
CA ASP A 36 1.35 5.91 -2.71
C ASP A 36 2.88 5.94 -2.70
N ALA A 37 3.48 7.13 -2.89
CA ALA A 37 4.94 7.26 -2.84
C ALA A 37 5.50 6.82 -1.48
N ARG A 38 4.83 7.19 -0.38
CA ARG A 38 5.17 6.75 0.98
C ARG A 38 4.93 5.24 1.15
N HIS A 39 3.86 4.71 0.56
CA HIS A 39 3.53 3.28 0.61
C HIS A 39 4.62 2.45 -0.03
N VAL A 40 5.02 2.79 -1.26
CA VAL A 40 6.12 2.11 -1.96
C VAL A 40 7.41 2.19 -1.13
N ALA A 41 7.76 3.37 -0.62
CA ALA A 41 8.98 3.53 0.17
C ALA A 41 8.99 2.65 1.44
N VAL A 42 7.87 2.58 2.17
CA VAL A 42 7.81 1.78 3.41
C VAL A 42 7.89 0.28 3.14
N GLU A 43 7.30 -0.21 2.05
CA GLU A 43 7.31 -1.66 1.75
C GLU A 43 8.63 -2.18 1.21
N PHE A 44 9.40 -1.34 0.50
CA PHE A 44 10.76 -1.69 0.14
C PHE A 44 11.70 -1.64 1.35
N LEU A 45 11.57 -0.63 2.22
CA LEU A 45 12.38 -0.52 3.44
C LEU A 45 12.04 -1.58 4.51
N HIS A 46 10.77 -1.96 4.62
CA HIS A 46 10.26 -2.96 5.56
C HIS A 46 9.40 -3.99 4.80
N PRO A 47 10.05 -5.03 4.25
CA PRO A 47 9.42 -6.06 3.42
C PRO A 47 8.14 -6.65 4.03
N VAL A 48 7.06 -6.64 3.24
CA VAL A 48 5.74 -7.16 3.63
C VAL A 48 5.78 -8.67 3.91
N ILE A 49 6.66 -9.40 3.23
CA ILE A 49 6.87 -10.84 3.44
C ILE A 49 8.04 -11.06 4.40
N VAL A 50 7.76 -11.74 5.51
CA VAL A 50 8.75 -12.12 6.52
C VAL A 50 9.91 -12.87 5.87
N GLY A 51 11.14 -12.46 6.17
CA GLY A 51 12.37 -13.08 5.68
C GLY A 51 12.91 -12.52 4.37
N LYS A 52 12.22 -11.59 3.70
CA LYS A 52 12.76 -10.86 2.56
C LYS A 52 13.70 -9.73 2.99
N ARG A 53 14.69 -9.43 2.15
CA ARG A 53 15.71 -8.42 2.43
C ARG A 53 15.11 -7.02 2.32
N ALA A 54 15.42 -6.14 3.26
CA ALA A 54 15.08 -4.72 3.13
C ALA A 54 15.86 -4.10 1.97
N LEU A 55 15.19 -3.27 1.18
CA LEU A 55 15.74 -2.58 0.01
C LEU A 55 15.71 -1.07 0.26
N PRO A 56 16.79 -0.33 -0.07
CA PRO A 56 16.86 1.08 0.25
C PRO A 56 15.90 1.89 -0.63
N ALA A 57 14.83 2.39 -0.02
CA ALA A 57 13.84 3.24 -0.66
C ALA A 57 13.55 4.50 0.15
N ALA A 58 13.16 5.59 -0.50
CA ALA A 58 12.78 6.82 0.17
C ALA A 58 11.82 7.65 -0.68
N VAL A 59 11.05 8.53 -0.03
CA VAL A 59 10.24 9.53 -0.72
C VAL A 59 11.10 10.74 -1.11
N GLY A 60 10.90 11.22 -2.33
CA GLY A 60 11.60 12.35 -2.93
C GLY A 60 12.83 11.95 -3.74
N ASP A 61 13.21 12.81 -4.67
CA ASP A 61 14.24 12.60 -5.70
C ASP A 61 15.47 13.50 -5.55
N HIS A 62 15.42 14.49 -4.67
CA HIS A 62 16.45 15.52 -4.44
C HIS A 62 17.88 15.00 -4.12
N ARG A 63 18.07 13.70 -3.93
CA ARG A 63 19.36 13.05 -3.68
C ARG A 63 19.71 11.98 -4.70
N ALA A 64 19.02 11.93 -5.85
CA ALA A 64 19.24 10.92 -6.87
C ALA A 64 20.69 10.92 -7.36
N GLY A 65 21.32 9.76 -7.25
CA GLY A 65 22.60 9.41 -7.82
C GLY A 65 22.44 8.62 -9.12
N PRO A 66 23.55 8.32 -9.80
CA PRO A 66 23.53 7.69 -11.14
C PRO A 66 23.01 6.24 -11.14
N ASP A 67 23.06 5.54 -10.01
CA ASP A 67 22.57 4.17 -9.85
C ASP A 67 21.17 4.08 -9.23
N ASP A 68 20.60 5.21 -8.80
CA ASP A 68 19.25 5.25 -8.24
C ASP A 68 18.20 5.15 -9.35
N ILE A 69 17.02 4.66 -8.98
CA ILE A 69 15.82 4.64 -9.83
C ILE A 69 14.82 5.64 -9.27
N VAL A 70 14.37 6.57 -10.12
CA VAL A 70 13.28 7.50 -9.77
C VAL A 70 11.95 6.95 -10.26
N MET A 71 11.04 6.66 -9.34
CA MET A 71 9.67 6.26 -9.62
C MET A 71 8.71 7.41 -9.34
N ALA A 72 7.93 7.84 -10.33
CA ALA A 72 6.91 8.86 -10.17
C ALA A 72 5.50 8.26 -10.25
N ILE A 73 4.63 8.66 -9.32
CA ILE A 73 3.21 8.28 -9.31
C ILE A 73 2.38 9.54 -9.53
N GLY A 74 1.44 9.49 -10.47
CA GLY A 74 0.62 10.65 -10.83
C GLY A 74 -0.81 10.31 -11.19
N TYR A 75 -1.73 11.21 -10.85
CA TYR A 75 -3.16 11.09 -11.14
C TYR A 75 -3.70 12.42 -11.66
N GLY A 76 -4.68 12.36 -12.56
CA GLY A 76 -5.43 13.52 -13.04
C GLY A 76 -4.58 14.60 -13.69
N GLY A 77 -3.45 14.24 -14.30
CA GLY A 77 -2.51 15.18 -14.92
C GLY A 77 -1.64 15.97 -13.93
N SER A 78 -1.46 15.49 -12.70
CA SER A 78 -0.49 16.03 -11.75
C SER A 78 0.90 16.15 -12.40
N SER A 79 1.60 17.26 -12.21
CA SER A 79 2.89 17.46 -12.86
C SER A 79 3.93 16.47 -12.33
N ILE A 80 4.41 15.58 -13.20
CA ILE A 80 5.60 14.79 -12.97
C ILE A 80 6.78 15.59 -13.52
N THR A 81 7.71 15.97 -12.64
CA THR A 81 8.87 16.81 -12.99
C THR A 81 10.18 16.07 -12.73
N GLY A 82 11.21 16.39 -13.52
CA GLY A 82 12.53 15.77 -13.39
C GLY A 82 12.69 14.47 -14.20
N PRO A 83 13.89 13.88 -14.18
CA PRO A 83 14.14 12.59 -14.82
C PRO A 83 13.40 11.49 -14.04
N VAL A 84 12.60 10.71 -14.76
CA VAL A 84 11.82 9.58 -14.21
C VAL A 84 12.24 8.32 -14.92
N ASP A 85 12.57 7.27 -14.17
CA ASP A 85 12.85 5.96 -14.74
C ASP A 85 11.57 5.12 -14.84
N ILE A 86 10.70 5.20 -13.84
CA ILE A 86 9.44 4.45 -13.79
C ILE A 86 8.28 5.41 -13.53
N ALA A 87 7.33 5.51 -14.45
CA ALA A 87 6.11 6.27 -14.24
C ALA A 87 4.91 5.32 -14.04
N ILE A 88 4.13 5.55 -12.99
CA ILE A 88 2.81 4.92 -12.78
C ILE A 88 1.77 6.04 -12.84
N ALA A 89 1.10 6.19 -13.99
CA ALA A 89 0.27 7.37 -14.25
C ALA A 89 -0.91 7.10 -15.19
N ASP A 90 -1.97 7.90 -15.02
CA ASP A 90 -3.16 7.93 -15.89
C ASP A 90 -3.03 8.93 -17.07
N HIS A 91 -1.85 9.51 -17.26
CA HIS A 91 -1.54 10.49 -18.29
C HIS A 91 -0.12 10.27 -18.85
N PRO A 92 0.20 10.80 -20.05
CA PRO A 92 1.50 10.59 -20.66
C PRO A 92 2.66 11.17 -19.86
N VAL A 93 3.74 10.41 -19.75
CA VAL A 93 5.03 10.83 -19.15
C VAL A 93 6.15 10.59 -20.17
N PRO A 94 6.36 11.50 -21.14
CA PRO A 94 7.15 11.23 -22.36
C PRO A 94 8.62 10.86 -22.11
N ASP A 95 9.20 11.35 -21.02
CA ASP A 95 10.62 11.17 -20.70
C ASP A 95 10.88 9.99 -19.74
N ALA A 96 9.84 9.23 -19.37
CA ALA A 96 9.98 8.06 -18.51
C ALA A 96 10.49 6.84 -19.29
N ARG A 97 11.46 6.12 -18.72
CA ARG A 97 12.00 4.89 -19.34
C ARG A 97 10.95 3.77 -19.40
N HIS A 98 10.22 3.58 -18.30
CA HIS A 98 9.11 2.63 -18.20
C HIS A 98 7.85 3.39 -17.82
N VAL A 99 6.74 3.10 -18.52
CA VAL A 99 5.43 3.69 -18.23
C VAL A 99 4.44 2.56 -17.96
N ILE A 100 3.86 2.58 -16.77
CA ILE A 100 2.77 1.71 -16.35
C ILE A 100 1.49 2.55 -16.41
N GLU A 101 0.77 2.39 -17.51
CA GLU A 101 -0.44 3.15 -17.79
C GLU A 101 -1.59 2.73 -16.88
N LEU A 102 -2.19 3.71 -16.23
CA LEU A 102 -3.39 3.56 -15.40
C LEU A 102 -4.65 3.90 -16.22
N PRO A 103 -5.81 3.30 -15.89
CA PRO A 103 -7.07 3.70 -16.49
C PRO A 103 -7.40 5.16 -16.14
N ALA A 104 -7.66 5.98 -17.17
CA ALA A 104 -7.87 7.42 -17.02
C ALA A 104 -9.35 7.81 -16.82
N ASP A 105 -10.28 6.87 -16.98
CA ASP A 105 -11.72 7.10 -16.95
C ASP A 105 -12.33 7.07 -15.55
N ASP A 106 -11.70 6.37 -14.60
CA ASP A 106 -12.14 6.26 -13.22
C ASP A 106 -10.96 6.44 -12.24
N PRO A 107 -10.93 7.53 -11.44
CA PRO A 107 -9.83 7.80 -10.49
C PRO A 107 -9.73 6.78 -9.35
N PHE A 108 -10.80 6.03 -9.03
CA PHE A 108 -10.75 4.94 -8.07
C PHE A 108 -10.15 3.69 -8.71
N ALA A 109 -10.51 3.38 -9.96
CA ALA A 109 -9.88 2.31 -10.71
C ALA A 109 -8.38 2.60 -10.97
N ALA A 110 -8.02 3.86 -11.25
CA ALA A 110 -6.62 4.29 -11.42
C ALA A 110 -5.80 4.05 -10.15
N LYS A 111 -6.36 4.41 -8.98
CA LYS A 111 -5.73 4.18 -7.68
C LYS A 111 -5.52 2.70 -7.40
N GLU A 112 -6.56 1.88 -7.59
CA GLU A 112 -6.48 0.44 -7.40
C GLU A 112 -5.41 -0.16 -8.32
N ALA A 113 -5.42 0.20 -9.61
CA ALA A 113 -4.43 -0.26 -10.58
C ALA A 113 -3.00 0.14 -10.21
N ALA A 114 -2.79 1.34 -9.67
CA ALA A 114 -1.49 1.78 -9.18
C ALA A 114 -1.02 0.94 -7.98
N LEU A 115 -1.91 0.71 -7.01
CA LEU A 115 -1.62 -0.11 -5.83
C LEU A 115 -1.19 -1.52 -6.22
N VAL A 116 -1.97 -2.16 -7.08
CA VAL A 116 -1.65 -3.49 -7.59
C VAL A 116 -0.32 -3.48 -8.34
N SER A 117 -0.08 -2.45 -9.15
CA SER A 117 1.14 -2.32 -9.96
C SER A 117 2.42 -2.28 -9.10
N TYR A 118 2.47 -1.44 -8.06
CA TYR A 118 3.68 -1.35 -7.24
C TYR A 118 3.87 -2.53 -6.29
N HIS A 119 2.81 -3.21 -5.85
CA HIS A 119 2.97 -4.46 -5.09
C HIS A 119 3.48 -5.59 -5.98
N VAL A 120 2.95 -5.74 -7.20
CA VAL A 120 3.48 -6.71 -8.16
C VAL A 120 4.93 -6.38 -8.51
N MET A 121 5.27 -5.10 -8.69
CA MET A 121 6.65 -4.65 -8.87
C MET A 121 7.55 -5.10 -7.71
N TRP A 122 7.10 -4.90 -6.47
CA TRP A 122 7.84 -5.31 -5.27
C TRP A 122 8.12 -6.82 -5.28
N GLU A 123 7.13 -7.64 -5.62
CA GLU A 123 7.30 -9.10 -5.70
C GLU A 123 8.28 -9.51 -6.81
N LEU A 124 8.16 -8.90 -7.99
CA LEU A 124 9.02 -9.15 -9.14
C LEU A 124 10.47 -8.75 -8.86
N VAL A 125 10.70 -7.60 -8.21
CA VAL A 125 12.05 -7.17 -7.82
C VAL A 125 12.71 -8.22 -6.93
N HIS A 126 12.01 -8.71 -5.91
CA HIS A 126 12.57 -9.74 -5.04
C HIS A 126 12.78 -11.08 -5.76
N LEU A 127 11.88 -11.44 -6.68
CA LEU A 127 12.06 -12.61 -7.54
C LEU A 127 13.37 -12.52 -8.35
N PHE A 128 13.61 -11.39 -9.01
CA PHE A 128 14.82 -11.20 -9.83
C PHE A 128 16.10 -11.10 -8.99
N LEU A 129 16.01 -10.60 -7.76
CA LEU A 129 17.14 -10.54 -6.82
C LEU A 129 17.49 -11.90 -6.20
N ASP A 130 16.53 -12.77 -5.97
CA ASP A 130 16.80 -14.10 -5.40
C ASP A 130 17.50 -15.02 -6.41
N GLU A 131 17.26 -14.81 -7.72
CA GLU A 131 17.93 -15.55 -8.80
C GLU A 131 19.40 -15.16 -8.98
N THR A 132 19.77 -13.89 -8.74
CA THR A 132 21.18 -13.46 -8.79
C THR A 132 22.01 -14.01 -7.62
N VAL A 133 21.35 -14.47 -6.54
CA VAL A 133 21.96 -14.95 -5.29
C VAL A 133 21.98 -16.49 -5.21
N THR A 134 22.04 -17.20 -6.33
CA THR A 134 22.14 -18.68 -6.34
C THR A 134 23.50 -19.20 -5.83
N ASP A 135 23.70 -19.13 -4.52
CA ASP A 135 24.41 -20.09 -3.68
C ASP A 135 23.88 -19.99 -2.22
N GLY A 136 22.76 -20.66 -1.95
CA GLY A 136 22.39 -21.12 -0.61
C GLY A 136 21.32 -20.35 0.17
N GLY A 137 20.08 -20.85 0.11
CA GLY A 137 19.16 -20.87 1.26
C GLY A 137 18.32 -19.62 1.55
N GLY A 138 17.16 -19.49 0.90
CA GLY A 138 16.18 -18.44 1.23
C GLY A 138 14.79 -18.59 0.60
N ALA A 139 14.39 -19.81 0.24
CA ALA A 139 13.20 -20.08 -0.58
C ALA A 139 11.89 -20.19 0.25
N GLY A 140 11.65 -19.25 1.17
CA GLY A 140 10.59 -19.38 2.19
C GLY A 140 9.22 -18.77 1.85
N GLY A 141 9.08 -18.02 0.76
CA GLY A 141 7.83 -17.26 0.51
C GLY A 141 7.48 -16.95 -0.94
N LEU A 142 8.47 -16.74 -1.82
CA LEU A 142 8.21 -16.49 -3.25
C LEU A 142 7.93 -17.78 -4.05
N ASP A 143 8.43 -18.93 -3.61
CA ASP A 143 8.14 -20.25 -4.21
C ASP A 143 6.64 -20.54 -4.29
N ALA A 144 5.89 -20.11 -3.26
CA ALA A 144 4.43 -20.23 -3.23
C ALA A 144 3.74 -19.28 -4.23
N LEU A 145 4.35 -18.13 -4.51
CA LEU A 145 3.83 -17.09 -5.40
C LEU A 145 4.26 -17.28 -6.87
N TYR A 146 5.39 -17.93 -7.12
CA TYR A 146 5.93 -18.22 -8.46
C TYR A 146 6.34 -19.70 -8.64
N PRO A 147 5.45 -20.67 -8.38
CA PRO A 147 5.79 -22.09 -8.36
C PRO A 147 6.23 -22.64 -9.73
N MET A 148 5.84 -21.99 -10.83
CA MET A 148 6.21 -22.40 -12.19
C MET A 148 7.64 -22.02 -12.56
N ILE A 149 8.17 -20.94 -11.96
CA ILE A 149 9.53 -20.44 -12.23
C ILE A 149 10.54 -21.35 -11.53
N TYR A 150 10.35 -21.59 -10.22
CA TYR A 150 11.22 -22.46 -9.43
C TYR A 150 11.19 -23.94 -9.86
N LYS A 151 10.10 -24.42 -10.47
CA LYS A 151 10.02 -25.80 -10.98
C LYS A 151 10.67 -26.02 -12.34
N SER A 152 10.88 -24.98 -13.14
CA SER A 152 11.26 -25.14 -14.55
C SER A 152 12.74 -24.89 -14.85
N GLY A 153 13.52 -24.32 -13.93
CA GLY A 153 14.96 -24.07 -14.12
C GLY A 153 15.26 -23.32 -15.43
N SER A 154 14.35 -22.42 -15.84
CA SER A 154 14.40 -21.78 -17.15
C SER A 154 15.45 -20.65 -17.20
N GLY A 155 16.10 -20.46 -18.35
CA GLY A 155 17.01 -19.34 -18.57
C GLY A 155 16.29 -17.98 -18.53
N SER A 156 17.05 -16.88 -18.60
CA SER A 156 16.54 -15.49 -18.43
C SER A 156 15.27 -15.18 -19.22
N ASP A 157 15.19 -15.60 -20.48
CA ASP A 157 14.03 -15.33 -21.35
C ASP A 157 12.78 -16.11 -20.93
N GLY A 158 12.96 -17.33 -20.40
CA GLY A 158 11.88 -18.15 -19.85
C GLY A 158 11.33 -17.57 -18.55
N MET A 159 12.21 -17.01 -17.71
CA MET A 159 11.83 -16.33 -16.48
C MET A 159 10.98 -15.07 -16.76
N VAL A 160 11.39 -14.24 -17.73
CA VAL A 160 10.62 -13.04 -18.12
C VAL A 160 9.22 -13.41 -18.61
N ALA A 161 9.12 -14.43 -19.46
CA ALA A 161 7.82 -14.90 -19.96
C ALA A 161 6.93 -15.45 -18.83
N ALA A 162 7.50 -16.24 -17.91
CA ALA A 162 6.78 -16.78 -16.77
C ALA A 162 6.36 -15.70 -15.76
N ALA A 163 7.22 -14.71 -15.50
CA ALA A 163 6.91 -13.56 -14.65
C ALA A 163 5.79 -12.71 -15.26
N THR A 164 5.79 -12.52 -16.58
CA THR A 164 4.72 -11.81 -17.30
C THR A 164 3.39 -12.56 -17.17
N ALA A 165 3.36 -13.86 -17.46
CA ALA A 165 2.14 -14.66 -17.35
C ALA A 165 1.60 -14.72 -15.91
N SER A 166 2.50 -14.85 -14.91
CA SER A 166 2.12 -14.84 -13.50
C SER A 166 1.58 -13.46 -13.07
N THR A 167 2.16 -12.39 -13.58
CA THR A 167 1.63 -11.03 -13.36
C THR A 167 0.21 -10.93 -13.89
N GLU A 168 -0.05 -11.31 -15.14
CA GLU A 168 -1.40 -11.29 -15.73
C GLU A 168 -2.41 -12.11 -14.91
N GLN A 169 -2.01 -13.28 -14.42
CA GLN A 169 -2.85 -14.10 -13.54
C GLN A 169 -3.18 -13.38 -12.22
N LYS A 170 -2.18 -12.80 -11.55
CA LYS A 170 -2.38 -12.06 -10.28
C LYS A 170 -3.32 -10.87 -10.47
N LEU A 171 -3.20 -10.15 -11.58
CA LEU A 171 -4.10 -9.05 -11.91
C LEU A 171 -5.56 -9.53 -12.02
N ALA A 172 -5.80 -10.70 -12.62
CA ALA A 172 -7.13 -11.30 -12.72
C ALA A 172 -7.66 -11.81 -11.36
N GLU A 173 -6.78 -12.38 -10.52
CA GLU A 173 -7.12 -12.81 -9.16
C GLU A 173 -7.50 -11.62 -8.28
N THR A 174 -6.76 -10.50 -8.35
CA THR A 174 -7.10 -9.27 -7.62
C THR A 174 -8.47 -8.72 -8.03
N ALA A 175 -8.78 -8.71 -9.33
CA ALA A 175 -10.10 -8.29 -9.80
C ALA A 175 -11.24 -9.19 -9.24
N SER A 176 -10.99 -10.49 -9.13
CA SER A 176 -11.94 -11.46 -8.54
C SER A 176 -12.08 -11.26 -7.03
N LEU A 177 -10.98 -10.98 -6.34
CA LEU A 177 -10.97 -10.67 -4.91
C LEU A 177 -11.74 -9.38 -4.62
N ARG A 178 -11.59 -8.35 -5.45
CA ARG A 178 -12.36 -7.10 -5.32
C ARG A 178 -13.86 -7.38 -5.42
N ALA A 179 -14.30 -8.11 -6.44
CA ALA A 179 -15.71 -8.40 -6.66
C ALA A 179 -16.34 -9.18 -5.48
N SER A 180 -15.64 -10.20 -4.98
CA SER A 180 -16.08 -10.96 -3.82
C SER A 180 -16.06 -10.13 -2.52
N SER A 181 -15.02 -9.34 -2.29
CA SER A 181 -14.91 -8.47 -1.11
C SER A 181 -16.01 -7.42 -1.05
N LEU A 182 -16.41 -6.86 -2.21
CA LEU A 182 -17.53 -5.93 -2.31
C LEU A 182 -18.85 -6.62 -1.93
N ALA A 183 -19.09 -7.82 -2.46
CA ALA A 183 -20.30 -8.58 -2.15
C ALA A 183 -20.37 -8.98 -0.67
N ASP A 184 -19.25 -9.46 -0.11
CA ASP A 184 -19.17 -9.94 1.27
C ASP A 184 -19.33 -8.81 2.31
N ASN A 185 -19.06 -7.56 1.92
CA ASN A 185 -19.05 -6.41 2.80
C ASN A 185 -20.11 -5.35 2.44
N GLU A 186 -21.07 -5.65 1.55
CA GLU A 186 -22.03 -4.68 1.03
C GLU A 186 -22.75 -3.89 2.15
N THR A 187 -23.21 -4.59 3.19
CA THR A 187 -23.91 -3.97 4.32
C THR A 187 -23.00 -3.06 5.14
N GLN A 188 -21.77 -3.50 5.39
CA GLN A 188 -20.77 -2.76 6.15
C GLN A 188 -20.29 -1.53 5.39
N ILE A 189 -20.12 -1.65 4.06
CA ILE A 189 -19.77 -0.54 3.17
C ILE A 189 -20.89 0.52 3.19
N ALA A 190 -22.16 0.10 3.09
CA ALA A 190 -23.28 1.03 3.16
C ALA A 190 -23.36 1.75 4.53
N ALA A 191 -23.14 1.03 5.63
CA ALA A 191 -23.09 1.61 6.97
C ALA A 191 -21.92 2.60 7.14
N ALA A 192 -20.73 2.23 6.67
CA ALA A 192 -19.56 3.10 6.67
C ALA A 192 -19.79 4.37 5.84
N ALA A 193 -20.40 4.26 4.66
CA ALA A 193 -20.74 5.43 3.83
C ALA A 193 -21.70 6.38 4.54
N GLY A 194 -22.68 5.85 5.29
CA GLY A 194 -23.58 6.64 6.13
C GLY A 194 -22.84 7.42 7.21
N VAL A 195 -21.94 6.75 7.95
CA VAL A 195 -21.09 7.37 8.98
C VAL A 195 -20.18 8.45 8.38
N LEU A 196 -19.48 8.15 7.28
CA LEU A 196 -18.57 9.10 6.62
C LEU A 196 -19.30 10.33 6.07
N THR A 197 -20.58 10.20 5.72
CA THR A 197 -21.41 11.32 5.25
C THR A 197 -21.88 12.20 6.40
N ALA A 198 -22.22 11.60 7.54
CA ALA A 198 -22.81 12.31 8.68
C ALA A 198 -21.77 12.97 9.60
N ALA A 199 -20.60 12.37 9.76
CA ALA A 199 -19.58 12.83 10.71
C ALA A 199 -18.92 14.15 10.25
N PRO A 200 -18.81 15.16 11.14
CA PRO A 200 -18.18 16.45 10.82
C PRO A 200 -16.65 16.34 10.75
N THR A 201 -16.04 15.46 11.54
CA THR A 201 -14.62 15.10 11.45
C THR A 201 -14.48 13.58 11.50
N VAL A 202 -13.56 13.06 10.69
CA VAL A 202 -13.24 11.63 10.55
C VAL A 202 -11.74 11.46 10.76
N PHE A 203 -11.37 10.85 11.87
CA PHE A 203 -9.97 10.51 12.15
C PHE A 203 -9.61 9.16 11.53
N THR A 204 -8.55 9.11 10.73
CA THR A 204 -8.08 7.86 10.10
C THR A 204 -6.74 7.44 10.70
N PHE A 205 -6.52 6.14 10.90
CA PHE A 205 -5.26 5.65 11.43
C PHE A 205 -4.99 4.18 11.12
N GLY A 206 -3.71 3.84 11.03
CA GLY A 206 -3.19 2.50 10.77
C GLY A 206 -1.67 2.49 10.92
N ASN A 207 -1.01 1.36 10.61
CA ASN A 207 0.44 1.22 10.69
C ASN A 207 1.05 0.91 9.32
N GLY A 208 2.26 1.39 9.04
CA GLY A 208 2.98 1.07 7.79
C GLY A 208 2.17 1.46 6.55
N GLY A 209 1.99 0.53 5.60
CA GLY A 209 1.10 0.74 4.44
C GLY A 209 -0.33 1.14 4.83
N SER A 210 -0.89 0.57 5.91
CA SER A 210 -2.21 1.00 6.40
C SER A 210 -2.22 2.45 6.93
N ALA A 211 -1.07 3.01 7.33
CA ALA A 211 -0.96 4.42 7.69
C ALA A 211 -0.99 5.32 6.44
N THR A 212 -0.41 4.86 5.32
CA THR A 212 -0.46 5.59 4.05
C THR A 212 -1.85 5.51 3.41
N ASP A 213 -2.55 4.38 3.53
CA ASP A 213 -3.96 4.26 3.16
C ASP A 213 -4.87 5.16 4.01
N ALA A 214 -4.59 5.25 5.31
CA ALA A 214 -5.31 6.16 6.20
C ALA A 214 -5.12 7.63 5.75
N ALA A 215 -3.92 8.01 5.32
CA ALA A 215 -3.64 9.34 4.78
C ALA A 215 -4.34 9.59 3.43
N ASP A 216 -4.38 8.61 2.52
CA ASP A 216 -5.14 8.70 1.26
C ASP A 216 -6.63 8.92 1.53
N LEU A 217 -7.20 8.18 2.48
CA LEU A 217 -8.60 8.33 2.86
C LEU A 217 -8.87 9.69 3.50
N ALA A 218 -8.01 10.17 4.40
CA ALA A 218 -8.14 11.50 4.98
C ALA A 218 -8.10 12.59 3.89
N TRP A 219 -7.18 12.46 2.92
CA TRP A 219 -7.10 13.36 1.77
C TRP A 219 -8.40 13.35 0.95
N ALA A 220 -8.94 12.16 0.65
CA ALA A 220 -10.17 12.00 -0.13
C ALA A 220 -11.42 12.56 0.58
N LEU A 221 -11.41 12.56 1.91
CA LEU A 221 -12.46 13.15 2.73
C LEU A 221 -12.38 14.69 2.79
N GLY A 222 -11.28 15.30 2.35
CA GLY A 222 -11.10 16.74 2.33
C GLY A 222 -11.01 17.34 3.74
N PRO A 223 -11.61 18.52 4.01
CA PRO A 223 -11.46 19.22 5.30
C PRO A 223 -11.95 18.45 6.54
N LYS A 224 -12.76 17.40 6.38
CA LYS A 224 -13.22 16.56 7.49
C LYS A 224 -12.26 15.41 7.80
N GLY A 225 -11.34 15.06 6.90
CA GLY A 225 -10.41 13.94 7.08
C GLY A 225 -9.17 14.35 7.88
N TRP A 226 -8.78 13.54 8.87
CA TRP A 226 -7.57 13.77 9.65
C TRP A 226 -6.82 12.45 9.91
N ALA A 227 -5.69 12.26 9.25
CA ALA A 227 -4.83 11.10 9.49
C ALA A 227 -3.93 11.30 10.72
N LEU A 228 -4.10 10.43 11.73
CA LEU A 228 -3.36 10.54 13.00
C LEU A 228 -1.90 10.06 12.93
N SER A 229 -1.46 9.60 11.75
CA SER A 229 -0.10 9.11 11.52
C SER A 229 0.79 10.13 10.81
N ASP A 230 0.24 11.26 10.33
CA ASP A 230 0.97 12.21 9.49
C ASP A 230 1.90 13.14 10.28
N ASP A 231 1.55 13.50 11.52
CA ASP A 231 2.41 14.32 12.37
C ASP A 231 3.47 13.46 13.06
N VAL A 232 4.62 13.33 12.40
CA VAL A 232 5.77 12.58 12.91
C VAL A 232 6.26 13.09 14.26
N ALA A 233 6.14 14.40 14.56
CA ALA A 233 6.57 14.95 15.84
C ALA A 233 5.64 14.46 16.95
N THR A 234 4.33 14.49 16.72
CA THR A 234 3.33 13.95 17.67
C THR A 234 3.49 12.45 17.86
N VAL A 235 3.61 11.67 16.77
CA VAL A 235 3.75 10.21 16.81
C VAL A 235 5.01 9.81 17.60
N THR A 236 6.16 10.42 17.30
CA THR A 236 7.43 10.06 17.96
C THR A 236 7.48 10.51 19.42
N ALA A 237 6.92 11.68 19.76
CA ALA A 237 6.82 12.13 21.15
C ALA A 237 5.95 11.17 21.98
N LEU A 238 4.77 10.79 21.49
CA LEU A 238 3.89 9.85 22.19
C LEU A 238 4.50 8.45 22.31
N ALA A 239 5.17 7.98 21.26
CA ALA A 239 5.84 6.69 21.28
C ALA A 239 6.99 6.65 22.30
N ASN A 240 7.78 7.72 22.39
CA ASN A 240 8.92 7.83 23.31
C ASN A 240 8.49 8.06 24.76
N ASP A 241 7.55 8.98 24.99
CA ASP A 241 7.23 9.48 26.34
C ASP A 241 6.14 8.65 27.04
N VAL A 242 5.32 7.91 26.27
CA VAL A 242 4.17 7.18 26.80
C VAL A 242 4.22 5.71 26.42
N SER A 243 3.95 5.40 25.16
CA SER A 243 4.05 4.07 24.54
C SER A 243 3.46 4.16 23.13
N PHE A 244 4.05 3.44 22.18
CA PHE A 244 3.48 3.30 20.85
C PHE A 244 2.09 2.64 20.87
N ASP A 245 1.79 1.81 21.86
CA ASP A 245 0.51 1.09 22.03
C ASP A 245 -0.70 2.01 22.22
N VAL A 246 -0.50 3.29 22.53
CA VAL A 246 -1.59 4.25 22.76
C VAL A 246 -1.48 5.49 21.88
N VAL A 247 -0.65 5.44 20.84
CA VAL A 247 -0.34 6.61 19.98
C VAL A 247 -1.60 7.21 19.34
N PHE A 248 -2.56 6.39 18.92
CA PHE A 248 -3.83 6.89 18.36
C PHE A 248 -4.83 7.27 19.45
N ALA A 249 -4.96 6.45 20.49
CA ALA A 249 -5.86 6.72 21.62
C ALA A 249 -5.56 8.07 22.29
N ARG A 250 -4.28 8.41 22.50
CA ARG A 250 -3.88 9.70 23.12
C ARG A 250 -4.25 10.91 22.27
N GLN A 251 -4.11 10.79 20.96
CA GLN A 251 -4.52 11.85 20.04
C GLN A 251 -6.05 12.02 20.04
N LEU A 252 -6.81 10.91 19.93
CA LEU A 252 -8.27 10.93 19.97
C LEU A 252 -8.82 11.55 21.25
N ALA A 253 -8.26 11.17 22.41
CA ALA A 253 -8.65 11.71 23.72
C ALA A 253 -8.54 13.24 23.83
N THR A 254 -7.72 13.87 22.98
CA THR A 254 -7.44 15.29 22.99
C THR A 254 -8.15 16.04 21.86
N LEU A 255 -8.20 15.44 20.67
CA LEU A 255 -8.68 16.09 19.44
C LEU A 255 -10.18 15.90 19.20
N ALA A 256 -10.72 14.72 19.53
CA ALA A 256 -12.05 14.34 19.10
C ALA A 256 -13.17 15.07 19.86
N ARG A 257 -14.29 15.28 19.17
CA ARG A 257 -15.51 15.91 19.68
C ARG A 257 -16.71 14.95 19.54
N PRO A 258 -17.76 15.13 20.36
CA PRO A 258 -18.99 14.37 20.18
C PRO A 258 -19.55 14.52 18.75
N GLY A 259 -19.88 13.38 18.13
CA GLY A 259 -20.36 13.32 16.75
C GLY A 259 -19.29 13.05 15.70
N ASP A 260 -18.00 13.11 16.07
CA ASP A 260 -16.91 12.69 15.17
C ASP A 260 -16.91 11.17 14.96
N ALA A 261 -16.14 10.72 13.96
CA ALA A 261 -15.97 9.33 13.63
C ALA A 261 -14.50 8.94 13.50
N VAL A 262 -14.23 7.64 13.52
CA VAL A 262 -12.92 7.07 13.21
C VAL A 262 -12.99 6.02 12.10
N VAL A 263 -11.91 5.91 11.33
CA VAL A 263 -11.63 4.78 10.43
C VAL A 263 -10.30 4.16 10.83
N ALA A 264 -10.37 2.95 11.39
CA ALA A 264 -9.20 2.18 11.80
C ALA A 264 -8.82 1.18 10.70
N LEU A 265 -7.55 1.17 10.29
CA LEU A 265 -7.01 0.27 9.28
C LEU A 265 -5.98 -0.66 9.92
N SER A 266 -6.21 -1.96 9.82
CA SER A 266 -5.26 -2.97 10.29
C SER A 266 -5.42 -4.26 9.49
N THR A 267 -4.39 -4.61 8.71
CA THR A 267 -4.41 -5.85 7.91
C THR A 267 -4.62 -7.09 8.76
N SER A 268 -4.17 -7.12 10.02
CA SER A 268 -4.37 -8.23 10.97
C SER A 268 -5.61 -8.09 11.84
N GLY A 269 -6.21 -6.91 11.92
CA GLY A 269 -7.29 -6.59 12.86
C GLY A 269 -6.91 -6.67 14.34
N THR A 270 -5.61 -6.82 14.67
CA THR A 270 -5.11 -7.12 16.03
C THR A 270 -4.02 -6.16 16.51
N SER A 271 -3.59 -5.19 15.70
CA SER A 271 -2.54 -4.24 16.09
C SER A 271 -2.92 -3.50 17.38
N THR A 272 -2.11 -3.65 18.44
CA THR A 272 -2.42 -3.15 19.78
C THR A 272 -2.74 -1.65 19.82
N ASN A 273 -1.98 -0.85 19.09
CA ASN A 273 -2.20 0.60 19.00
C ASN A 273 -3.47 0.99 18.25
N VAL A 274 -3.84 0.23 17.22
CA VAL A 274 -5.09 0.41 16.47
C VAL A 274 -6.29 0.00 17.32
N THR A 275 -6.24 -1.16 17.97
CA THR A 275 -7.35 -1.62 18.83
C THR A 275 -7.52 -0.74 20.07
N ALA A 276 -6.43 -0.18 20.62
CA ALA A 276 -6.50 0.85 21.65
C ALA A 276 -7.19 2.14 21.15
N GLY A 277 -6.88 2.59 19.93
CA GLY A 277 -7.56 3.72 19.29
C GLY A 277 -9.06 3.49 19.10
N VAL A 278 -9.46 2.30 18.64
CA VAL A 278 -10.87 1.90 18.51
C VAL A 278 -11.59 1.92 19.86
N ARG A 279 -10.99 1.32 20.91
CA ARG A 279 -11.58 1.32 22.27
C ARG A 279 -11.76 2.74 22.81
N GLU A 280 -10.80 3.63 22.56
CA GLU A 280 -10.91 5.03 22.96
C GLU A 280 -12.01 5.77 22.21
N ALA A 281 -12.15 5.53 20.89
CA ALA A 281 -13.24 6.09 20.10
C ALA A 281 -14.61 5.67 20.63
N GLN A 282 -14.78 4.38 20.97
CA GLN A 282 -16.01 3.86 21.58
C GLN A 282 -16.26 4.49 22.96
N ARG A 283 -15.22 4.64 23.79
CA ARG A 283 -15.33 5.30 25.10
C ARG A 283 -15.80 6.76 24.99
N LEU A 284 -15.39 7.45 23.93
CA LEU A 284 -15.78 8.83 23.62
C LEU A 284 -17.14 8.92 22.91
N GLY A 285 -17.76 7.79 22.56
CA GLY A 285 -19.04 7.75 21.83
C GLY A 285 -18.92 8.18 20.37
N LEU A 286 -17.75 8.00 19.75
CA LEU A 286 -17.54 8.26 18.32
C LEU A 286 -18.11 7.11 17.49
N ALA A 287 -18.50 7.41 16.25
CA ALA A 287 -18.79 6.35 15.29
C ALA A 287 -17.50 5.66 14.83
N THR A 288 -17.56 4.35 14.62
CA THR A 288 -16.38 3.50 14.43
C THR A 288 -16.48 2.64 13.17
N ILE A 289 -15.53 2.86 12.27
CA ILE A 289 -15.35 2.05 11.05
C ILE A 289 -14.03 1.29 11.14
N GLY A 290 -14.04 0.01 10.76
CA GLY A 290 -12.85 -0.83 10.68
C GLY A 290 -12.65 -1.38 9.28
N LEU A 291 -11.41 -1.31 8.78
CA LEU A 291 -10.97 -2.01 7.58
C LEU A 291 -9.89 -3.02 8.00
N ALA A 292 -10.18 -4.31 7.82
CA ALA A 292 -9.29 -5.39 8.23
C ALA A 292 -9.12 -6.47 7.16
N GLY A 293 -8.02 -7.23 7.25
CA GLY A 293 -7.75 -8.39 6.41
C GLY A 293 -7.89 -9.71 7.18
N TYR A 294 -7.57 -10.83 6.52
CA TYR A 294 -7.64 -12.17 7.07
C TYR A 294 -9.03 -12.51 7.65
N ASP A 295 -9.12 -12.86 8.94
CA ASP A 295 -10.38 -13.12 9.65
C ASP A 295 -10.93 -11.85 10.34
N GLY A 296 -10.23 -10.73 10.23
CA GLY A 296 -10.57 -9.45 10.84
C GLY A 296 -10.16 -9.30 12.30
N GLY A 297 -9.52 -10.32 12.91
CA GLY A 297 -8.91 -10.22 14.23
C GLY A 297 -9.84 -9.74 15.35
N GLU A 298 -9.28 -8.99 16.29
CA GLU A 298 -10.04 -8.38 17.39
C GLU A 298 -11.09 -7.39 16.86
N MET A 299 -10.76 -6.63 15.81
CA MET A 299 -11.65 -5.61 15.22
C MET A 299 -12.99 -6.19 14.75
N ALA A 300 -13.00 -7.38 14.14
CA ALA A 300 -14.24 -8.01 13.68
C ALA A 300 -15.24 -8.32 14.81
N SER A 301 -14.77 -8.45 16.05
CA SER A 301 -15.59 -8.77 17.23
C SER A 301 -15.75 -7.61 18.22
N ALA A 302 -15.15 -6.45 17.93
CA ALA A 302 -15.08 -5.32 18.86
C ALA A 302 -16.35 -4.46 18.88
N GLY A 303 -17.39 -4.80 18.12
CA GLY A 303 -18.67 -4.07 18.11
C GLY A 303 -18.58 -2.70 17.44
N LEU A 304 -17.92 -2.63 16.28
CA LEU A 304 -17.83 -1.43 15.46
C LEU A 304 -19.15 -1.19 14.71
N ASP A 305 -19.45 0.07 14.39
CA ASP A 305 -20.63 0.44 13.60
C ASP A 305 -20.56 -0.14 12.18
N ALA A 306 -19.36 -0.24 11.63
CA ALA A 306 -19.07 -0.99 10.40
C ALA A 306 -17.67 -1.61 10.46
N CYS A 307 -17.53 -2.87 10.06
CA CYS A 307 -16.22 -3.52 9.95
C CYS A 307 -16.15 -4.31 8.64
N CYS A 308 -15.46 -3.77 7.64
CA CYS A 308 -15.20 -4.45 6.38
C CYS A 308 -14.00 -5.38 6.54
N VAL A 309 -14.17 -6.67 6.22
CA VAL A 309 -13.11 -7.68 6.32
C VAL A 309 -12.85 -8.29 4.94
N VAL A 310 -11.63 -8.08 4.44
CA VAL A 310 -11.14 -8.73 3.22
C VAL A 310 -10.52 -10.07 3.58
N ARG A 311 -11.26 -11.16 3.33
CA ARG A 311 -10.85 -12.52 3.68
C ARG A 311 -9.88 -13.11 2.66
N SER A 312 -8.64 -12.63 2.70
CA SER A 312 -7.58 -13.07 1.80
C SER A 312 -6.22 -13.14 2.49
N ASN A 313 -5.39 -14.06 2.02
CA ASN A 313 -3.97 -14.13 2.35
C ASN A 313 -3.10 -13.37 1.33
N SER A 314 -3.70 -12.87 0.25
CA SER A 314 -3.00 -12.07 -0.76
C SER A 314 -2.46 -10.79 -0.14
N VAL A 315 -1.23 -10.41 -0.50
CA VAL A 315 -0.65 -9.11 -0.11
C VAL A 315 -1.35 -7.94 -0.80
N HIS A 316 -2.08 -8.18 -1.89
CA HIS A 316 -2.85 -7.18 -2.65
C HIS A 316 -4.27 -6.93 -2.11
N ARG A 317 -4.53 -7.27 -0.83
CA ARG A 317 -5.86 -7.21 -0.21
C ARG A 317 -6.19 -5.84 0.37
#